data_AF-A0A9W5PS10-F1
#
_entry.id   AF-A0A9W5PS10-F1
#
_cell.length_a   1.000
_cell.length_b   1.000
_cell.length_c   1.000
_cell.angle_alpha   90.00
_cell.angle_beta   90.00
_cell.angle_gamma   90.00
#
_symmetry.space_group_name_H-M   'P 1'
#
loop_
_entity.id
_entity.type
_entity.pdbx_description
1 polymer ?
#
loop_
_entity_poly.entity_id
_entity_poly.type
_entity_poly.pdbx_seq_one_letter_code
_entity_poly.pdbx_strand_id
1 'polypeptide(L)'
;MGDTLQDNKSNKVLRIGTNIIIILLIIGAIQMFYDKDYTNDHFGWLFLVLGWIVRSIFNITIGLKEGDKKSVLFDVGLVLFSFYLLFLYSTKYFF
;
A
#
# COMPACT_ATOMS: atom_id res chain seq x y z
N MET A 1 -23.92 20.90 6.25
CA MET A 1 -24.38 19.53 6.60
C MET A 1 -24.38 18.57 5.40
N GLY A 2 -24.58 19.04 4.16
CA GLY A 2 -24.43 18.21 2.95
C GLY A 2 -22.98 17.78 2.66
N ASP A 3 -22.02 18.69 2.79
CA ASP A 3 -20.61 18.44 2.43
C ASP A 3 -19.95 17.37 3.33
N THR A 4 -20.23 17.40 4.63
CA THR A 4 -19.74 16.38 5.58
C THR A 4 -20.33 14.98 5.32
N LEU A 5 -21.56 14.89 4.83
CA LEU A 5 -22.17 13.62 4.42
C LEU A 5 -21.56 13.08 3.13
N GLN A 6 -21.21 13.96 2.20
CA GLN A 6 -20.58 13.60 0.93
C GLN A 6 -19.14 13.10 1.11
N ASP A 7 -18.35 13.76 1.97
CA ASP A 7 -16.98 13.33 2.28
C ASP A 7 -16.94 11.97 2.98
N ASN A 8 -17.85 11.71 3.91
CA ASN A 8 -17.93 10.40 4.58
C ASN A 8 -18.24 9.27 3.58
N LYS A 9 -19.19 9.50 2.66
CA LYS A 9 -19.50 8.55 1.60
C LYS A 9 -18.29 8.32 0.67
N SER A 10 -17.57 9.39 0.30
CA SER A 10 -16.37 9.33 -0.53
C SER A 10 -15.24 8.53 0.14
N ASN A 11 -14.95 8.81 1.41
CA ASN A 11 -13.95 8.07 2.19
C ASN A 11 -14.31 6.58 2.30
N LYS A 12 -15.59 6.25 2.45
CA LYS A 12 -16.06 4.84 2.48
C LYS A 12 -15.78 4.13 1.16
N VAL A 13 -16.06 4.77 0.02
CA VAL A 13 -15.78 4.22 -1.31
C VAL A 13 -14.28 4.03 -1.51
N LEU A 14 -13.46 5.02 -1.12
CA LEU A 14 -12.00 4.92 -1.19
C LEU A 14 -11.45 3.76 -0.34
N ARG A 15 -11.95 3.58 0.89
CA ARG A 15 -11.55 2.45 1.76
C ARG A 15 -11.90 1.10 1.13
N ILE A 16 -13.08 0.96 0.54
CA ILE A 16 -13.50 -0.27 -0.14
C ILE A 16 -12.61 -0.55 -1.36
N GLY A 17 -12.39 0.45 -2.22
CA GLY A 17 -11.54 0.31 -3.40
C GLY A 17 -10.10 -0.06 -3.03
N THR A 18 -9.55 0.59 -2.00
CA THR A 18 -8.21 0.30 -1.49
C THR A 18 -8.11 -1.13 -0.98
N ASN A 19 -9.10 -1.62 -0.22
CA ASN A 19 -9.12 -2.99 0.28
C ASN A 19 -9.17 -4.01 -0.87
N ILE A 20 -9.94 -3.75 -1.94
CA ILE A 20 -9.97 -4.61 -3.13
C ILE A 20 -8.58 -4.69 -3.76
N ILE A 21 -7.92 -3.55 -3.96
CA ILE A 21 -6.56 -3.49 -4.53
C ILE A 21 -5.58 -4.27 -3.65
N ILE A 22 -5.63 -4.09 -2.32
CA ILE A 22 -4.76 -4.81 -1.39
C ILE A 22 -4.98 -6.33 -1.49
N ILE A 23 -6.24 -6.80 -1.56
CA ILE A 23 -6.53 -8.23 -1.71
C ILE A 23 -5.96 -8.77 -3.01
N LEU A 24 -6.10 -8.04 -4.13
CA LEU A 24 -5.52 -8.44 -5.41
C LEU A 24 -3.98 -8.53 -5.34
N LEU A 25 -3.32 -7.58 -4.67
CA LEU A 25 -1.87 -7.61 -4.47
C LEU A 25 -1.43 -8.79 -3.59
N ILE A 26 -2.20 -9.12 -2.54
CA ILE A 26 -1.93 -10.30 -1.70
C ILE A 26 -2.09 -11.60 -2.50
N ILE A 27 -3.12 -11.71 -3.33
CA ILE A 27 -3.30 -12.87 -4.22
C ILE A 27 -2.11 -12.98 -5.17
N GLY A 28 -1.69 -11.88 -5.79
CA GLY A 28 -0.50 -11.86 -6.64
C GLY A 28 0.78 -12.26 -5.90
N ALA A 29 0.95 -11.80 -4.65
CA ALA A 29 2.08 -12.22 -3.81
C ALA A 29 2.09 -13.72 -3.54
N ILE A 30 0.94 -14.29 -3.17
CA ILE A 30 0.79 -15.74 -2.94
C ILE A 30 1.08 -16.52 -4.22
N GLN A 31 0.57 -16.07 -5.36
CA GLN A 31 0.84 -16.72 -6.65
C GLN A 31 2.34 -16.79 -6.95
N MET A 32 3.08 -15.72 -6.66
CA MET A 32 4.53 -15.70 -6.88
C MET A 32 5.29 -16.60 -5.90
N PHE A 33 4.88 -16.65 -4.62
CA PHE A 33 5.54 -17.50 -3.61
C PHE A 33 5.28 -19.00 -3.78
N TYR A 34 4.16 -19.37 -4.40
CA TYR A 34 3.78 -20.76 -4.63
C TYR A 34 4.00 -21.21 -6.07
N ASP A 35 4.68 -20.39 -6.87
CA ASP A 35 5.11 -20.80 -8.20
C ASP A 35 6.21 -21.87 -8.09
N LYS A 36 6.33 -22.71 -9.12
CA LYS A 36 7.33 -23.78 -9.16
C LYS A 36 8.75 -23.25 -9.26
N ASP A 37 8.90 -22.06 -9.83
CA ASP A 37 10.18 -21.36 -9.91
C ASP A 37 10.34 -20.44 -8.70
N TYR A 38 11.11 -20.90 -7.71
CA TYR A 38 11.46 -20.13 -6.51
C TYR A 38 12.22 -18.84 -6.82
N THR A 39 12.70 -18.66 -8.04
CA THR A 39 13.20 -17.37 -8.49
C THR A 39 12.12 -16.32 -8.35
N ASN A 40 10.83 -16.63 -8.57
CA ASN A 40 9.74 -15.66 -8.56
C ASN A 40 9.33 -15.15 -7.17
N ASP A 41 9.84 -15.73 -6.09
CA ASP A 41 9.55 -15.30 -4.71
C ASP A 41 9.84 -13.81 -4.49
N HIS A 42 10.82 -13.26 -5.20
CA HIS A 42 11.14 -11.86 -5.08
C HIS A 42 10.06 -10.92 -5.61
N PHE A 43 9.32 -11.33 -6.65
CA PHE A 43 8.14 -10.60 -7.08
C PHE A 43 7.05 -10.66 -6.01
N GLY A 44 6.93 -11.79 -5.30
CA GLY A 44 6.02 -11.91 -4.15
C GLY A 44 6.29 -10.85 -3.08
N TRP A 45 7.57 -10.67 -2.71
CA TRP A 45 7.99 -9.61 -1.79
C TRP A 45 7.71 -8.20 -2.35
N LEU A 46 7.91 -7.97 -3.65
CA LEU A 46 7.55 -6.72 -4.31
C LEU A 46 6.05 -6.42 -4.22
N PHE A 47 5.17 -7.41 -4.47
CA PHE A 47 3.73 -7.25 -4.33
C PHE A 47 3.31 -6.83 -2.91
N LEU A 48 3.95 -7.39 -1.88
CA LEU A 48 3.69 -7.02 -0.49
C LEU A 48 4.11 -5.58 -0.19
N VAL A 49 5.31 -5.17 -0.61
CA VAL A 49 5.81 -3.80 -0.40
C VAL A 49 4.93 -2.79 -1.15
N LEU A 50 4.53 -3.09 -2.39
CA LEU A 50 3.59 -2.27 -3.14
C LEU A 50 2.23 -2.17 -2.43
N GLY A 51 1.73 -3.27 -1.86
CA GLY A 51 0.51 -3.28 -1.06
C GLY A 51 0.59 -2.35 0.15
N TRP A 52 1.72 -2.32 0.84
CA TRP A 52 1.96 -1.38 1.94
C TRP A 52 2.02 0.07 1.48
N ILE A 53 2.72 0.36 0.38
CA ILE A 53 2.78 1.72 -0.19
C ILE A 53 1.38 2.22 -0.57
N VAL A 54 0.61 1.42 -1.32
CA VAL A 54 -0.75 1.77 -1.73
C VAL A 54 -1.62 2.04 -0.51
N ARG A 55 -1.61 1.12 0.47
CA ARG A 55 -2.36 1.27 1.72
C ARG A 55 -2.02 2.59 2.44
N SER A 56 -0.74 2.88 2.62
CA SER A 56 -0.31 4.06 3.36
C SER A 56 -0.62 5.37 2.61
N ILE A 57 -0.51 5.42 1.29
CA ILE A 57 -0.91 6.61 0.51
C ILE A 57 -2.41 6.91 0.66
N PHE A 58 -3.25 5.89 0.60
CA PHE A 58 -4.70 6.06 0.79
C PHE A 58 -5.04 6.47 2.22
N ASN A 59 -4.39 5.87 3.22
CA ASN A 59 -4.56 6.26 4.62
C ASN A 59 -4.10 7.69 4.88
N ILE A 60 -3.00 8.16 4.27
CA ILE A 60 -2.55 9.56 4.35
C ILE A 60 -3.64 10.47 3.79
N THR A 61 -4.19 10.14 2.62
CA THR A 61 -5.22 10.95 1.97
C THR A 61 -6.46 11.09 2.86
N ILE A 62 -6.91 9.97 3.45
CA ILE A 62 -8.06 9.95 4.36
C ILE A 62 -7.74 10.67 5.68
N GLY A 63 -6.59 10.38 6.28
CA GLY A 63 -6.16 10.96 7.55
C GLY A 63 -5.93 12.47 7.48
N LEU A 64 -5.46 13.00 6.34
CA LEU A 64 -5.37 14.44 6.10
C LEU A 64 -6.75 15.10 6.05
N LYS A 65 -7.74 14.44 5.44
CA LYS A 65 -9.13 14.93 5.42
C LYS A 65 -9.80 14.84 6.80
N GLU A 66 -9.53 13.78 7.55
CA GLU A 66 -10.11 13.52 8.87
C GLU A 66 -9.36 14.24 10.01
N GLY A 67 -8.20 14.86 9.72
CA GLY A 67 -7.39 15.60 10.71
C GLY A 67 -6.53 14.72 11.62
N ASP A 68 -6.38 13.42 11.34
CA ASP A 68 -5.59 12.48 12.13
C ASP A 68 -4.09 12.55 11.79
N LYS A 69 -3.43 13.56 12.38
CA LYS A 69 -2.00 13.82 12.15
C LYS A 69 -1.08 12.69 12.58
N LYS A 70 -1.46 11.87 13.58
CA LYS A 70 -0.61 10.79 14.09
C LYS A 70 -0.54 9.63 13.11
N SER A 71 -1.70 9.20 12.60
CA SER A 71 -1.77 8.14 11.60
C SER A 71 -1.07 8.56 10.30
N VAL A 72 -1.28 9.81 9.87
CA VAL A 72 -0.58 10.36 8.68
C VAL A 72 0.94 10.31 8.83
N LEU A 73 1.50 10.71 9.99
CA LEU A 73 2.94 10.65 10.22
C LEU A 73 3.49 9.22 10.16
N PHE A 74 2.75 8.27 10.74
CA PHE A 74 3.12 6.86 10.70
C PHE A 74 3.13 6.33 9.26
N ASP A 75 2.08 6.61 8.48
CA ASP A 75 1.97 6.17 7.09
C ASP A 75 3.02 6.82 6.19
N VAL A 76 3.37 8.09 6.40
CA VAL A 76 4.48 8.74 5.68
C VAL A 76 5.80 8.03 5.96
N GLY A 77 6.08 7.70 7.22
CA GLY A 77 7.26 6.91 7.59
C GLY A 77 7.28 5.55 6.92
N LEU A 78 6.11 4.88 6.84
CA LEU A 78 5.98 3.58 6.20
C LEU A 78 6.25 3.63 4.69
N VAL A 79 5.78 4.69 4.02
CA VAL A 79 6.07 4.93 2.59
C VAL A 79 7.56 5.15 2.37
N LEU A 80 8.20 6.02 3.17
CA LEU A 80 9.65 6.27 3.07
C LEU A 80 10.48 5.00 3.30
N PHE A 81 10.11 4.21 4.32
CA PHE A 81 10.74 2.94 4.59
C PHE A 81 10.56 1.95 3.44
N SER A 82 9.38 1.89 2.84
CA SER A 82 9.11 1.05 1.68
C SER A 82 9.94 1.46 0.47
N PHE A 83 10.09 2.76 0.20
CA PHE A 83 10.99 3.25 -0.85
C PHE A 83 12.46 2.92 -0.58
N TYR A 84 12.90 2.99 0.67
CA TYR A 84 14.24 2.56 1.05
C TYR A 84 14.46 1.06 0.78
N LEU A 85 13.49 0.20 1.12
CA LEU A 85 13.55 -1.23 0.80
C LEU A 85 13.61 -1.47 -0.71
N LEU A 86 12.79 -0.75 -1.50
CA LEU A 86 12.81 -0.85 -2.96
C LEU A 86 14.16 -0.41 -3.53
N PHE A 87 14.77 0.66 -2.99
CA PHE A 87 16.08 1.13 -3.40
C PHE A 87 17.17 0.09 -3.10
N LEU A 88 17.23 -0.41 -1.86
CA LEU A 88 18.18 -1.47 -1.47
C LEU A 88 18.03 -2.74 -2.31
N TYR A 89 16.79 -3.12 -2.59
CA TYR A 89 16.51 -4.27 -3.44
C TYR A 89 16.98 -3.97 -4.87
N SER A 90 16.65 -2.80 -5.43
CA SER A 90 17.08 -2.39 -6.76
C SER A 90 18.61 -2.41 -6.93
N THR A 91 19.38 -1.98 -5.93
CA THR A 91 20.86 -2.00 -6.02
C THR A 91 21.44 -3.41 -6.03
N LYS A 92 20.67 -4.44 -5.64
CA LYS A 92 21.11 -5.84 -5.70
C LYS A 92 20.89 -6.48 -7.08
N TYR A 93 19.93 -5.99 -7.86
CA TYR A 93 19.52 -6.61 -9.13
C TYR A 93 19.83 -5.75 -10.37
N PHE A 94 20.05 -4.44 -10.22
CA PHE A 94 20.31 -3.53 -11.34
C PHE A 94 21.70 -2.89 -11.35
N PHE A 95 22.46 -2.96 -10.25
CA PHE A 95 23.82 -2.43 -10.11
C PHE A 95 24.77 -3.54 -9.64
#